data_AF-A0A811UR74-F1
#
_entry.id   AF-A0A811UR74-F1
#
_cell.length_a   1.000
_cell.length_b   1.000
_cell.length_c   1.000
_cell.angle_alpha   90.00
_cell.angle_beta   90.00
_cell.angle_gamma   90.00
#
_symmetry.space_group_name_H-M   'P 1'
#
loop_
_entity.id
_entity.type
_entity.pdbx_description
1 polymer ?
#
loop_
_entity_poly.entity_id
_entity_poly.type
_entity_poly.pdbx_seq_one_letter_code
_entity_poly.pdbx_strand_id
1 'polypeptide(L)'
;MTPLPNQPQGSPKFRYNEALCKARNPVERLFGVLKGTWRCLSQQRTLLYDAGFTGRIVNACSVLHNIRLGDQIYELEQEFLENRTNTANFNHEAPSSTAKRVQDRLIANYFT
;
A
#
# COMPACT_ATOMS: atom_id res chain seq x y z
N MET A 1 9.07 -2.55 -2.77
CA MET A 1 9.66 -1.91 -3.96
C MET A 1 9.65 -0.40 -3.76
N THR A 2 10.76 0.26 -4.08
CA THR A 2 10.98 1.67 -3.75
C THR A 2 10.99 2.49 -5.04
N PRO A 3 10.16 3.54 -5.17
CA PRO A 3 10.22 4.44 -6.32
C PRO A 3 11.61 5.06 -6.49
N LEU A 4 12.05 5.23 -7.74
CA LEU A 4 13.32 5.85 -8.07
C LEU A 4 13.13 7.38 -8.20
N PRO A 5 13.78 8.21 -7.39
CA PRO A 5 13.58 9.67 -7.47
C PRO A 5 14.16 10.26 -8.76
N ASN A 6 13.57 11.36 -9.24
CA ASN A 6 14.09 12.23 -10.30
C ASN A 6 14.49 11.50 -11.61
N GLN A 7 13.68 10.55 -12.07
CA GLN A 7 13.96 9.83 -13.32
C GLN A 7 13.47 10.63 -14.54
N PRO A 8 14.28 10.73 -15.62
CA PRO A 8 13.88 11.44 -16.83
C PRO A 8 12.60 10.86 -17.42
N GLN A 9 11.69 11.74 -17.86
CA GLN A 9 10.45 11.33 -18.51
C GLN A 9 10.74 10.47 -19.74
N GLY A 10 9.99 9.39 -19.92
CA GLY A 10 10.19 8.44 -21.02
C GLY A 10 11.32 7.42 -20.80
N SER A 11 12.12 7.53 -19.73
CA SER A 11 13.09 6.48 -19.40
C SER A 11 12.41 5.18 -18.93
N PRO A 12 13.04 4.01 -19.12
CA PRO A 12 12.66 2.74 -18.48
C PRO A 12 12.31 2.87 -16.99
N LYS A 13 13.13 3.61 -16.24
CA LYS A 13 12.97 3.83 -14.80
C LYS A 13 11.73 4.69 -14.49
N PHE A 14 11.43 5.67 -15.35
CA PHE A 14 10.21 6.46 -15.24
C PHE A 14 8.96 5.62 -15.49
N ARG A 15 8.95 4.80 -16.56
CA ARG A 15 7.83 3.89 -16.85
C ARG A 15 7.61 2.87 -15.74
N TYR A 16 8.69 2.35 -15.16
CA TYR A 16 8.63 1.50 -13.97
C TYR A 16 7.96 2.21 -12.78
N ASN A 17 8.37 3.45 -12.47
CA ASN A 17 7.75 4.22 -11.40
C ASN A 17 6.27 4.47 -11.67
N GLU A 18 5.90 4.78 -12.92
CA GLU A 18 4.51 5.01 -13.29
C GLU A 18 3.65 3.75 -13.04
N ALA A 19 4.13 2.58 -13.47
CA ALA A 19 3.45 1.32 -13.22
C ALA A 19 3.40 0.97 -11.71
N LEU A 20 4.48 1.22 -10.98
CA LEU A 20 4.54 1.04 -9.54
C LEU A 20 3.50 1.92 -8.82
N CYS A 21 3.40 3.20 -9.17
CA CYS A 21 2.40 4.11 -8.61
C CYS A 21 0.98 3.64 -8.93
N LYS A 22 0.71 3.29 -10.21
CA LYS A 22 -0.59 2.76 -10.65
C LYS A 22 -1.01 1.52 -9.85
N ALA A 23 -0.08 0.61 -9.57
CA ALA A 23 -0.35 -0.59 -8.78
C ALA A 23 -0.55 -0.29 -7.28
N ARG A 24 0.20 0.67 -6.72
CA ARG A 24 0.09 1.04 -5.28
C ARG A 24 -1.19 1.78 -4.95
N ASN A 25 -1.68 2.65 -5.84
CA ASN A 25 -2.86 3.47 -5.62
C ASN A 25 -4.09 2.69 -5.11
N PRO A 26 -4.56 1.61 -5.76
CA PRO A 26 -5.72 0.85 -5.27
C PRO A 26 -5.42 0.13 -3.95
N VAL A 27 -4.19 -0.36 -3.75
CA VAL A 27 -3.79 -1.06 -2.53
C VAL A 27 -3.79 -0.11 -1.33
N GLU A 28 -3.23 1.08 -1.48
CA GLU A 28 -3.20 2.11 -0.43
C GLU A 28 -4.61 2.60 -0.09
N ARG A 29 -5.47 2.80 -1.10
CA ARG A 29 -6.89 3.12 -0.90
C ARG A 29 -7.62 2.03 -0.13
N LEU A 30 -7.44 0.75 -0.50
CA LEU A 30 -8.04 -0.38 0.21
C LEU A 30 -7.64 -0.39 1.69
N PHE A 31 -6.35 -0.22 2.00
CA PHE A 31 -5.90 -0.19 3.38
C PHE A 31 -6.42 1.04 4.14
N GLY A 32 -6.62 2.18 3.46
CA GLY A 32 -7.31 3.33 4.04
C GLY A 32 -8.73 2.99 4.49
N VAL A 33 -9.52 2.39 3.60
CA VAL A 33 -10.91 1.95 3.87
C VAL A 33 -10.95 0.91 5.00
N LEU A 34 -10.08 -0.10 4.96
CA LEU A 34 -10.04 -1.13 6.00
C LEU A 34 -9.69 -0.55 7.37
N LYS A 35 -8.72 0.37 7.46
CA LYS A 35 -8.35 1.01 8.74
C LYS A 35 -9.42 1.96 9.27
N GLY A 36 -10.15 2.64 8.38
CA GLY A 36 -11.29 3.48 8.76
C GLY A 36 -12.49 2.66 9.23
N THR A 37 -12.73 1.50 8.62
CA THR A 37 -13.84 0.61 8.95
C THR A 37 -13.57 -0.21 10.22
N TRP A 38 -12.36 -0.75 10.34
CA TRP A 38 -12.00 -1.69 11.41
C TRP A 38 -10.99 -1.03 12.34
N ARG A 39 -11.46 -0.49 13.49
CA ARG A 39 -10.62 0.21 14.48
C ARG A 39 -9.45 -0.63 14.99
N CYS A 40 -9.54 -1.96 14.97
CA CYS A 40 -8.45 -2.86 15.33
C CYS A 40 -7.22 -2.76 14.41
N LEU A 41 -7.37 -2.22 13.19
CA LEU A 41 -6.28 -1.97 12.23
C LEU A 41 -5.72 -0.53 12.31
N SER A 42 -6.33 0.34 13.11
CA SER A 42 -5.96 1.77 13.19
C SER A 42 -4.65 2.00 13.98
N GLN A 43 -4.01 3.13 13.68
CA GLN A 43 -2.63 3.51 14.01
C GLN A 43 -2.32 3.59 15.52
N GLN A 44 -3.33 3.55 16.39
CA GLN A 44 -3.15 3.52 17.85
C GLN A 44 -2.63 2.18 18.39
N ARG A 45 -2.53 1.14 17.57
CA ARG A 45 -1.97 -0.15 17.97
C ARG A 45 -0.56 -0.33 17.38
N THR A 46 0.44 0.30 17.99
CA THR A 46 1.84 -0.11 17.83
C THR A 46 1.92 -1.61 18.12
N LEU A 47 2.56 -2.38 17.23
CA LEU A 47 2.63 -3.85 17.15
C LEU A 47 2.39 -4.58 18.50
N LEU A 48 1.13 -4.70 18.92
CA LEU A 48 0.78 -5.39 20.16
C LEU A 48 0.91 -6.91 19.98
N TYR A 49 0.98 -7.35 18.73
CA TYR A 49 0.96 -8.73 18.32
C TYR A 49 2.14 -9.05 17.41
N ASP A 50 2.58 -10.31 17.42
CA ASP A 50 3.57 -10.80 16.48
C ASP A 50 3.07 -10.70 15.02
N ALA A 51 4.00 -10.80 14.07
CA ALA A 51 3.69 -10.67 12.65
C ALA A 51 2.67 -11.73 12.17
N GLY A 52 2.73 -12.95 12.69
CA GLY A 52 1.83 -14.03 12.34
C GLY A 52 0.40 -13.77 12.82
N PHE A 53 0.23 -13.34 14.08
CA PHE A 53 -1.08 -12.97 14.58
C PHE A 53 -1.64 -11.71 13.90
N THR A 54 -0.80 -10.71 13.63
CA THR A 54 -1.18 -9.51 12.88
C THR A 54 -1.74 -9.87 11.50
N GLY A 55 -1.10 -10.80 10.78
CA GLY A 55 -1.60 -11.30 9.49
C GLY A 55 -2.98 -11.93 9.60
N ARG A 56 -3.26 -12.69 10.68
CA ARG A 56 -4.58 -13.28 10.93
C ARG A 56 -5.67 -12.21 11.14
N ILE A 57 -5.37 -11.16 11.90
CA ILE A 57 -6.31 -10.03 12.10
C ILE A 57 -6.64 -9.37 10.75
N VAL A 58 -5.62 -9.06 9.95
CA VAL A 58 -5.82 -8.42 8.63
C VAL A 58 -6.68 -9.30 7.71
N ASN A 59 -6.44 -10.61 7.68
CA ASN A 59 -7.23 -11.55 6.90
C ASN A 59 -8.69 -11.60 7.38
N ALA A 60 -8.91 -11.68 8.69
CA ALA A 60 -10.26 -11.69 9.25
C ALA A 60 -11.03 -10.40 8.90
N CYS A 61 -10.42 -9.23 9.05
CA CYS A 61 -11.03 -7.97 8.65
C CYS A 61 -11.33 -7.90 7.15
N SER A 62 -10.48 -8.48 6.31
CA SER A 62 -10.69 -8.53 4.85
C SER A 62 -11.86 -9.43 4.49
N VAL A 63 -11.96 -10.62 5.08
CA VAL A 63 -13.09 -11.54 4.89
C VAL A 63 -14.40 -10.90 5.36
N LEU A 64 -14.41 -10.33 6.56
CA LEU A 64 -15.60 -9.64 7.09
C LEU A 64 -15.99 -8.44 6.23
N HIS A 65 -15.04 -7.71 5.67
CA HIS A 65 -15.32 -6.61 4.75
C HIS A 65 -15.96 -7.11 3.45
N ASN A 66 -15.47 -8.23 2.89
CA ASN A 66 -16.05 -8.82 1.68
C ASN A 66 -17.47 -9.36 1.93
N ILE A 67 -17.71 -10.01 3.08
CA ILE A 67 -19.04 -10.46 3.49
C ILE A 67 -19.97 -9.24 3.61
N ARG A 68 -19.52 -8.19 4.29
CA ARG A 68 -20.28 -6.94 4.43
C ARG A 68 -20.64 -6.31 3.08
N LEU A 69 -19.71 -6.30 2.11
CA LEU A 69 -19.96 -5.82 0.75
C LEU A 69 -20.91 -6.74 -0.04
N GLY A 70 -20.96 -8.03 0.29
CA GLY A 70 -21.88 -8.99 -0.30
C GLY A 70 -23.31 -8.92 0.29
N ASP A 71 -23.44 -8.60 1.58
CA ASP A 71 -24.71 -8.65 2.33
C ASP A 71 -25.44 -7.29 2.44
N GLN A 72 -24.77 -6.13 2.29
CA GLN A 72 -25.37 -4.77 2.27
C GLN A 72 -25.38 -4.23 0.83
N ILE A 73 -26.44 -3.70 0.18
CA ILE A 73 -27.63 -2.94 0.61
C ILE A 73 -27.32 -1.91 1.72
N TYR A 74 -27.01 -0.69 1.28
CA TYR A 74 -27.04 0.62 1.95
C TYR A 74 -25.98 1.04 3.00
N GLU A 75 -25.36 2.18 2.64
CA GLU A 75 -24.83 3.29 3.45
C GLU A 75 -23.79 3.02 4.55
N LEU A 76 -22.53 3.20 4.17
CA LEU A 76 -21.70 4.15 4.89
C LEU A 76 -21.25 5.19 3.87
N GLU A 77 -22.15 6.14 3.68
CA GLU A 77 -21.94 7.35 2.90
C GLU A 77 -20.73 8.10 3.48
N GLN A 78 -19.84 8.45 2.56
CA GLN A 78 -18.87 9.54 2.60
C GLN A 78 -18.74 10.33 3.91
N GLU A 79 -17.82 9.94 4.80
CA GLU A 79 -17.24 10.93 5.73
C GLU A 79 -15.93 10.47 6.39
N PHE A 80 -14.94 9.98 5.63
CA PHE A 80 -13.55 9.87 6.13
C PHE A 80 -12.49 10.06 5.03
N LEU A 81 -12.81 10.84 3.98
CA LEU A 81 -11.81 11.21 2.97
C LEU A 81 -11.02 12.48 3.33
N GLU A 82 -11.29 13.13 4.46
CA GLU A 82 -10.51 14.30 4.85
C GLU A 82 -9.15 13.90 5.44
N ASN A 83 -8.16 13.94 4.54
CA ASN A 83 -6.83 14.48 4.77
C ASN A 83 -6.11 14.01 6.04
N ARG A 84 -5.64 12.77 6.00
CA ARG A 84 -4.25 12.53 6.43
C ARG A 84 -3.44 12.02 5.26
N THR A 85 -3.04 12.95 4.40
CA THR A 85 -1.68 12.89 3.83
C THR A 85 -0.70 12.96 4.99
N ASN A 86 -0.56 11.86 5.73
CA ASN A 86 0.70 11.58 6.39
C ASN A 86 1.64 11.28 5.22
N THR A 87 2.29 12.34 4.73
CA THR A 87 3.62 12.22 4.16
C THR A 87 4.47 11.56 5.26
N ALA A 88 4.39 10.24 5.35
CA ALA A 88 5.44 9.48 5.98
C ALA A 88 6.65 9.81 5.13
N ASN A 89 7.48 10.73 5.64
CA ASN A 89 8.88 10.80 5.28
C ASN A 89 9.43 9.43 5.63
N PHE A 90 9.32 8.51 4.66
CA PHE A 90 10.08 7.28 4.68
C PHE A 90 11.52 7.75 4.59
N ASN A 91 12.17 7.82 5.76
CA ASN A 91 13.62 7.92 5.84
C ASN A 91 14.15 6.88 4.86
N HIS A 92 14.86 7.36 3.84
CA HIS A 92 15.29 6.58 2.69
C HIS A 92 16.39 5.65 3.18
N GLU A 93 16.03 4.53 3.81
CA GLU A 93 16.98 3.47 4.12
C GLU A 93 17.58 3.02 2.79
N ALA A 94 18.92 3.08 2.71
CA ALA A 94 19.64 2.71 1.52
C ALA A 94 19.25 1.27 1.14
N PRO A 95 18.69 1.05 -0.07
CA PRO A 95 18.26 -0.29 -0.42
C PRO A 95 19.47 -1.23 -0.43
N SER A 96 19.32 -2.40 0.20
CA SER A 96 20.31 -3.47 0.18
C SER A 96 20.79 -3.73 -1.25
N SER A 97 22.09 -4.03 -1.42
CA SER A 97 22.71 -4.25 -2.74
C SER A 97 21.95 -5.30 -3.57
N THR A 98 21.38 -6.31 -2.93
CA THR A 98 20.52 -7.33 -3.56
C THR A 98 19.20 -6.74 -4.07
N ALA A 99 18.55 -5.88 -3.29
CA ALA A 99 17.27 -5.29 -3.67
C ALA A 99 17.41 -4.37 -4.89
N LYS A 100 18.49 -3.58 -4.96
CA LYS A 100 18.81 -2.75 -6.14
C LYS A 100 19.00 -3.61 -7.38
N ARG A 101 19.78 -4.68 -7.29
CA ARG A 101 20.03 -5.60 -8.42
C ARG A 101 18.74 -6.25 -8.95
N VAL A 102 17.84 -6.67 -8.06
CA VAL A 102 16.55 -7.25 -8.46
C VAL A 102 15.68 -6.19 -9.16
N GLN A 103 15.65 -4.98 -8.61
CA GLN A 103 14.90 -3.87 -9.18
C GLN A 103 15.44 -3.48 -10.57
N ASP A 104 16.75 -3.33 -10.72
CA ASP A 104 17.40 -3.01 -12.00
C ASP A 104 17.12 -4.09 -13.05
N ARG A 105 17.20 -5.36 -12.68
CA ARG A 105 16.86 -6.49 -13.58
C ARG A 105 15.41 -6.43 -14.04
N LEU A 106 14.48 -6.12 -13.13
CA LEU A 106 13.06 -6.02 -13.46
C LEU A 106 12.79 -4.83 -14.39
N ILE A 107 13.44 -3.70 -14.17
CA ILE A 107 13.33 -2.52 -15.04
C ILE A 107 13.85 -2.87 -16.44
N ALA A 108 15.05 -3.42 -16.54
CA ALA A 108 15.69 -3.75 -17.82
C ALA A 108 14.87 -4.76 -18.66
N ASN A 109 14.20 -5.71 -18.01
CA ASN A 109 13.47 -6.77 -18.72
C ASN A 109 12.05 -6.38 -19.14
N TYR A 110 11.39 -5.48 -18.42
CA TYR A 110 9.94 -5.25 -18.57
C TYR A 110 9.56 -3.80 -18.90
N PHE A 111 10.49 -2.85 -18.78
CA PHE A 111 10.24 -1.43 -19.02
C PHE A 111 11.28 -0.90 -20.01
N THR A 112 10.88 -0.72 -21.27
CA THR A 112 11.74 -0.18 -22.34
C THR A 112 11.57 1.30 -22.58
#